data_AF-A0A8T3SWK8-F1
#
_entry.id   AF-A0A8T3SWK8-F1
#
_cell.length_a   1.000
_cell.length_b   1.000
_cell.length_c   1.000
_cell.angle_alpha   90.00
_cell.angle_beta   90.00
_cell.angle_gamma   90.00
#
_symmetry.space_group_name_H-M   'P 1'
#
loop_
_entity.id
_entity.type
_entity.pdbx_description
1 polymer ?
#
loop_
_entity_poly.entity_id
_entity_poly.type
_entity_poly.pdbx_seq_one_letter_code
_entity_poly.pdbx_strand_id
1 'polypeptide(L)'
;MITASLVAQGNGRFAVEGDLSFTTAPGLWAQSNEAFALAGDRVIAIDLDKAGRADSAGLALLVAWTRWARERSRSIRFLNAPSQVASLAGANKLGELLGLQGPGSGTSHAGAHTAQPG
;
A
#
# COMPACT_ATOMS: atom_id res chain seq x y z
N MET A 1 -5.32 3.61 -24.35
CA MET A 1 -4.54 4.23 -23.25
C MET A 1 -4.96 3.53 -21.98
N ILE A 2 -4.02 3.05 -21.17
CA ILE A 2 -4.35 2.44 -19.87
C ILE A 2 -4.51 3.60 -18.90
N THR A 3 -5.73 3.83 -18.42
CA THR A 3 -6.04 4.91 -17.48
C THR A 3 -6.29 4.30 -16.11
N ALA A 4 -5.61 4.80 -15.09
CA ALA A 4 -5.98 4.55 -13.70
C ALA A 4 -6.53 5.82 -13.08
N SER A 5 -7.45 5.68 -12.13
CA SER A 5 -8.10 6.82 -11.48
C SER A 5 -8.29 6.55 -9.99
N LEU A 6 -8.21 7.61 -9.20
CA LEU A 6 -8.50 7.58 -7.78
C LEU A 6 -9.91 8.12 -7.54
N VAL A 7 -10.78 7.29 -6.99
CA VAL A 7 -12.18 7.64 -6.70
C VAL A 7 -12.35 7.84 -5.21
N ALA A 8 -12.76 9.05 -4.79
CA ALA A 8 -13.10 9.32 -3.40
C ALA A 8 -14.43 8.65 -3.05
N GLN A 9 -14.43 7.80 -2.03
CA GLN A 9 -15.62 7.10 -1.52
C GLN A 9 -16.24 7.83 -0.31
N GLY A 10 -15.57 8.87 0.21
CA GLY A 10 -15.95 9.61 1.41
C GLY A 10 -15.38 9.03 2.69
N ASN A 11 -15.43 9.80 3.79
CA ASN A 11 -14.95 9.41 5.13
C ASN A 11 -13.48 8.90 5.12
N GLY A 12 -12.61 9.57 4.38
CA GLY A 12 -11.20 9.18 4.26
C GLY A 12 -10.95 7.89 3.47
N ARG A 13 -11.97 7.33 2.79
CA ARG A 13 -11.84 6.18 1.90
C ARG A 13 -11.69 6.59 0.44
N PHE A 14 -10.80 5.90 -0.25
CA PHE A 14 -10.53 6.03 -1.68
C PHE A 14 -10.48 4.66 -2.32
N ALA A 15 -10.80 4.57 -3.61
CA ALA A 15 -10.64 3.37 -4.41
C ALA A 15 -9.74 3.66 -5.60
N VAL A 16 -8.83 2.73 -5.91
CA VAL A 16 -8.04 2.78 -7.12
C VAL A 16 -8.69 1.87 -8.16
N GLU A 17 -8.96 2.43 -9.34
CA GLU A 17 -9.48 1.69 -10.47
C GLU A 17 -8.45 1.72 -11.61
N GLY A 18 -8.06 0.54 -12.09
CA GLY A 18 -7.10 0.39 -13.20
C GLY A 18 -5.71 -0.11 -12.77
N ASP A 19 -4.81 -0.23 -13.75
CA ASP A 19 -3.47 -0.80 -13.54
C ASP A 19 -2.56 0.15 -12.74
N LEU A 20 -1.75 -0.40 -11.86
CA LEU A 20 -0.71 0.28 -11.10
C LEU A 20 0.64 0.08 -11.79
N SER A 21 0.92 0.90 -12.79
CA SER A 21 2.12 0.77 -13.63
C SER A 21 2.89 2.07 -13.73
N PHE A 22 4.07 2.02 -14.34
CA PHE A 22 4.89 3.22 -14.56
C PHE A 22 4.16 4.35 -15.30
N THR A 23 3.18 4.03 -16.17
CA THR A 23 2.41 5.03 -16.93
C THR A 23 1.30 5.68 -16.11
N THR A 24 0.70 4.95 -15.18
CA THR A 24 -0.46 5.40 -14.41
C THR A 24 -0.09 5.95 -13.03
N ALA A 25 1.04 5.50 -12.46
CA ALA A 25 1.47 5.89 -11.12
C ALA A 25 1.68 7.41 -10.94
N PRO A 26 2.31 8.16 -11.87
CA PRO A 26 2.46 9.60 -11.72
C PRO A 26 1.12 10.35 -11.70
N GLY A 27 0.17 9.89 -12.52
CA GLY A 27 -1.18 10.46 -12.59
C GLY A 27 -1.97 10.22 -11.30
N LEU A 28 -1.90 9.01 -10.77
CA LEU A 28 -2.51 8.66 -9.48
C LEU A 28 -1.89 9.45 -8.31
N TRP A 29 -0.57 9.65 -8.32
CA TRP A 29 0.11 10.47 -7.33
C TRP A 29 -0.43 11.91 -7.30
N ALA A 30 -0.51 12.55 -8.47
CA ALA A 30 -1.03 13.92 -8.56
C ALA A 30 -2.48 14.03 -8.05
N GLN A 31 -3.36 13.12 -8.48
CA GLN A 31 -4.76 13.06 -8.03
C GLN A 31 -4.85 12.85 -6.51
N SER A 32 -4.04 11.93 -5.98
CA SER A 32 -4.05 11.59 -4.56
C SER A 32 -3.56 12.72 -3.67
N ASN A 33 -2.59 13.53 -4.11
CA ASN A 33 -2.03 14.59 -3.28
C ASN A 33 -3.09 15.66 -2.95
N GLU A 34 -3.93 16.01 -3.93
CA GLU A 34 -5.06 16.92 -3.73
C GLU A 34 -6.17 16.27 -2.91
N ALA A 35 -6.58 15.05 -3.29
CA ALA A 35 -7.68 14.34 -2.63
C ALA A 35 -7.37 14.02 -1.16
N PHE A 36 -6.14 13.59 -0.85
CA PHE A 36 -5.71 13.32 0.52
C PHE A 36 -5.54 14.60 1.33
N ALA A 37 -5.09 15.70 0.74
CA ALA A 37 -5.01 16.98 1.44
C ALA A 37 -6.40 17.45 1.88
N LEU A 38 -7.42 17.24 1.05
CA LEU A 38 -8.82 17.55 1.35
C LEU A 38 -9.45 16.58 2.35
N ALA A 39 -8.97 15.34 2.45
CA ALA A 39 -9.38 14.42 3.49
C ALA A 39 -8.89 14.94 4.87
N GLY A 40 -9.83 15.30 5.74
CA GLY A 40 -9.54 15.72 7.12
C GLY A 40 -9.17 14.57 8.06
N ASP A 41 -9.33 13.32 7.59
CA ASP A 41 -9.14 12.12 8.40
C ASP A 41 -7.66 11.82 8.69
N ARG A 42 -7.39 11.38 9.93
CA ARG A 42 -6.05 10.90 10.34
C ARG A 42 -5.67 9.58 9.69
N VAL A 43 -6.66 8.80 9.27
CA VAL A 43 -6.47 7.50 8.62
C VAL A 43 -7.14 7.52 7.26
N ILE A 44 -6.34 7.27 6.23
CA ILE A 44 -6.78 7.18 4.84
C ILE A 44 -6.83 5.70 4.46
N ALA A 45 -7.95 5.23 3.95
CA ALA A 45 -8.10 3.84 3.50
C ALA A 45 -8.19 3.81 1.98
N ILE A 46 -7.36 2.99 1.34
CA ILE A 46 -7.27 2.87 -0.12
C ILE A 46 -7.66 1.45 -0.50
N ASP A 47 -8.76 1.32 -1.21
CA ASP A 47 -9.28 0.07 -1.75
C ASP A 47 -8.60 -0.26 -3.09
N LEU A 48 -8.00 -1.45 -3.16
CA LEU A 48 -7.30 -1.98 -4.31
C LEU A 48 -8.07 -3.11 -5.00
N ASP A 49 -9.33 -3.37 -4.62
CA ASP A 49 -10.16 -4.45 -5.20
C ASP A 49 -10.30 -4.32 -6.73
N LYS A 50 -10.38 -3.07 -7.22
CA LYS A 50 -10.45 -2.73 -8.66
C LYS A 50 -9.10 -2.35 -9.26
N ALA A 51 -8.00 -2.52 -8.51
CA ALA A 51 -6.68 -2.36 -9.04
C ALA A 51 -6.36 -3.56 -9.94
N GLY A 52 -5.91 -3.28 -11.17
CA GLY A 52 -5.54 -4.31 -12.12
C GLY A 52 -4.13 -4.83 -11.88
N ARG A 53 -3.32 -4.84 -12.93
CA ARG A 53 -1.92 -5.27 -12.86
C ARG A 53 -1.08 -4.25 -12.09
N ALA A 54 -0.25 -4.74 -11.17
CA ALA A 54 0.78 -3.93 -10.52
C ALA A 54 2.20 -4.34 -10.95
N ASP A 55 3.05 -3.35 -11.15
CA ASP A 55 4.50 -3.50 -11.37
C ASP A 55 5.31 -2.82 -10.25
N SER A 56 6.63 -2.71 -10.43
CA SER A 56 7.53 -2.05 -9.48
C SER A 56 7.22 -0.57 -9.25
N ALA A 57 6.73 0.15 -10.27
CA ALA A 57 6.35 1.54 -10.12
C ALA A 57 5.02 1.68 -9.35
N GLY A 58 4.11 0.73 -9.53
CA GLY A 58 2.93 0.57 -8.69
C GLY A 58 3.29 0.44 -7.20
N LEU A 59 4.26 -0.40 -6.84
CA LEU A 59 4.74 -0.49 -5.46
C LEU A 59 5.43 0.76 -4.96
N ALA A 60 6.26 1.39 -5.79
CA ALA A 60 6.89 2.65 -5.45
C ALA A 60 5.84 3.72 -5.10
N LEU A 61 4.70 3.73 -5.80
CA LEU A 61 3.57 4.59 -5.48
C LEU A 61 2.97 4.28 -4.10
N LEU A 62 2.71 3.01 -3.78
CA LEU A 62 2.18 2.62 -2.46
C LEU A 62 3.13 3.05 -1.33
N VAL A 63 4.43 2.89 -1.54
CA VAL A 63 5.47 3.33 -0.60
C VAL A 63 5.49 4.85 -0.48
N ALA A 64 5.41 5.58 -1.60
CA ALA A 64 5.37 7.04 -1.62
C ALA A 64 4.14 7.56 -0.86
N TRP A 65 2.97 6.95 -1.03
CA TRP A 65 1.77 7.26 -0.25
C TRP A 65 1.99 7.05 1.23
N THR A 66 2.57 5.93 1.62
CA THR A 66 2.88 5.62 3.02
C THR A 66 3.82 6.66 3.62
N ARG A 67 4.85 7.08 2.88
CA ARG A 67 5.78 8.14 3.30
C ARG A 67 5.09 9.48 3.44
N TRP A 68 4.30 9.89 2.45
CA TRP A 68 3.55 11.16 2.48
C TRP A 68 2.63 11.26 3.69
N ALA A 69 1.96 10.16 4.02
CA ALA A 69 1.07 10.10 5.18
C ALA A 69 1.87 10.23 6.49
N ARG A 70 2.96 9.47 6.64
CA ARG A 70 3.83 9.52 7.81
C ARG A 70 4.41 10.92 8.04
N GLU A 71 4.89 11.59 6.98
CA GLU A 71 5.40 12.97 7.03
C GLU A 71 4.36 13.98 7.51
N ARG A 72 3.05 13.66 7.36
CA ARG A 72 1.92 14.50 7.79
C ARG A 72 1.24 13.97 9.06
N SER A 73 1.87 13.03 9.78
CA SER A 73 1.29 12.36 10.96
C SER A 73 -0.06 11.70 10.69
N ARG A 74 -0.24 11.20 9.45
CA ARG A 74 -1.39 10.42 9.00
C ARG A 74 -0.96 8.98 8.73
N SER A 75 -1.94 8.09 8.65
CA SER A 75 -1.72 6.68 8.33
C SER A 75 -2.51 6.29 7.09
N ILE A 76 -1.90 5.51 6.18
CA ILE A 76 -2.60 4.90 5.05
C ILE A 76 -2.78 3.41 5.33
N ARG A 77 -3.97 2.89 5.01
CA ARG A 77 -4.28 1.46 5.02
C ARG A 77 -4.70 1.02 3.63
N PHE A 78 -4.08 -0.02 3.12
CA PHE A 78 -4.47 -0.64 1.86
C PHE A 78 -5.47 -1.78 2.14
N LEU A 79 -6.58 -1.80 1.42
CA LEU A 79 -7.65 -2.80 1.52
C LEU A 79 -7.72 -3.60 0.21
N ASN A 80 -8.15 -4.87 0.31
CA ASN A 80 -8.38 -5.76 -0.83
C ASN A 80 -7.21 -5.81 -1.84
N ALA A 81 -5.97 -5.80 -1.36
CA ALA A 81 -4.81 -5.86 -2.23
C ALA A 81 -4.79 -7.18 -3.02
N PRO A 82 -4.73 -7.15 -4.36
CA PRO A 82 -4.62 -8.35 -5.18
C PRO A 82 -3.41 -9.19 -4.76
N SER A 83 -3.53 -10.52 -4.85
CA SER A 83 -2.45 -11.45 -4.52
C SER A 83 -1.16 -11.12 -5.27
N GLN A 84 -1.27 -10.64 -6.52
CA GLN A 84 -0.13 -10.18 -7.32
C GLN A 84 0.62 -9.00 -6.66
N VAL A 85 -0.10 -8.02 -6.09
CA VAL A 85 0.52 -6.89 -5.36
C VAL A 85 1.24 -7.41 -4.12
N ALA A 86 0.61 -8.32 -3.37
CA ALA A 86 1.22 -8.93 -2.18
C ALA A 86 2.47 -9.76 -2.53
N SER A 87 2.44 -10.54 -3.61
CA SER A 87 3.58 -11.31 -4.09
C SER A 87 4.76 -10.42 -4.50
N LEU A 88 4.48 -9.34 -5.23
CA LEU A 88 5.54 -8.41 -5.66
C LEU A 88 6.06 -7.57 -4.48
N ALA A 89 5.21 -7.20 -3.52
CA ALA A 89 5.62 -6.57 -2.25
C ALA A 89 6.52 -7.49 -1.43
N GLY A 90 6.17 -8.77 -1.33
CA GLY A 90 6.97 -9.79 -0.66
C GLY A 90 8.35 -9.97 -1.30
N ALA A 91 8.40 -10.08 -2.63
CA ALA A 91 9.65 -10.19 -3.38
C ALA A 91 10.59 -8.97 -3.18
N ASN A 92 10.01 -7.78 -2.99
CA ASN A 92 10.76 -6.54 -2.77
C ASN A 92 10.99 -6.21 -1.29
N LYS A 93 10.61 -7.08 -0.33
CA LYS A 93 10.63 -6.82 1.13
C LYS A 93 9.84 -5.58 1.55
N LEU A 94 8.87 -5.15 0.74
CA LEU A 94 8.00 -3.99 1.00
C LEU A 94 6.71 -4.36 1.72
N GLY A 95 6.40 -5.65 1.87
CA GLY A 95 5.18 -6.15 2.51
C GLY A 95 4.96 -5.61 3.94
N GLU A 96 6.00 -5.58 4.77
CA GLU A 96 5.91 -5.06 6.14
C GLU A 96 5.69 -3.54 6.18
N LEU A 97 6.33 -2.80 5.28
CA LEU A 97 6.18 -1.34 5.19
C LEU A 97 4.77 -0.95 4.79
N LEU A 98 4.19 -1.71 3.85
CA LEU A 98 2.86 -1.47 3.30
C LEU A 98 1.74 -2.09 4.15
N GLY A 99 2.07 -2.92 5.16
CA GLY A 99 1.06 -3.67 5.92
C GLY A 99 0.29 -4.70 5.09
N LEU A 100 0.81 -5.04 3.91
CA LEU A 100 0.25 -6.01 2.96
C LEU A 100 0.82 -7.39 3.30
N GLN A 101 0.49 -7.92 4.48
CA GLN A 101 0.85 -9.29 4.82
C GLN A 101 -0.15 -10.22 4.13
N GLY A 102 0.36 -11.19 3.37
CA GLY A 102 -0.45 -12.32 2.90
C GLY A 102 -1.02 -13.10 4.09
N PRO A 103 -2.17 -13.77 3.95
CA PRO A 103 -2.71 -14.59 5.02
C PRO A 103 -1.74 -15.74 5.32
N GLY A 104 -0.99 -15.63 6.41
CA GLY A 104 -0.12 -16.69 6.93
C GLY A 104 1.37 -16.37 6.84
N SER A 105 1.89 -15.67 7.85
CA SER A 105 3.25 -15.88 8.38
C SER A 105 3.32 -15.30 9.79
N GLY A 106 2.48 -15.86 10.67
CA GLY A 106 2.83 -15.89 12.09
C GLY A 106 3.91 -16.94 12.29
N THR A 107 5.17 -16.53 12.28
CA THR A 107 6.26 -17.33 12.86
C THR A 107 6.99 -16.46 13.88
N SER A 108 6.40 -16.43 15.07
CA SER A 108 7.07 -16.74 16.32
C SER A 108 8.55 -16.34 16.40
N HIS A 109 8.81 -15.13 16.90
CA HIS A 109 10.05 -14.89 17.65
C HIS A 109 9.82 -15.34 19.10
N ALA A 110 9.66 -16.65 19.29
CA ALA A 110 9.72 -17.29 20.61
C ALA A 110 11.19 -17.59 20.90
N GLY A 111 11.65 -17.15 22.08
CA GLY A 111 13.04 -17.20 22.48
C GLY A 111 13.65 -18.60 22.55
N ALA A 112 14.93 -18.68 22.23
CA ALA A 112 15.85 -19.70 22.71
C ALA A 112 17.28 -19.23 22.40
N HIS A 113 17.90 -18.49 23.31
CA HIS A 113 19.35 -18.60 23.50
C HIS A 113 19.54 -19.35 24.82
N THR A 114 19.33 -20.65 24.73
CA THR A 114 19.62 -21.62 25.79
C THR A 114 21.13 -21.65 25.98
N ALA A 115 21.54 -21.56 27.24
CA ALA A 115 22.91 -21.74 27.71
C ALA A 115 23.59 -22.97 27.08
N GLN A 116 24.86 -22.81 26.70
CA GLN A 116 25.72 -23.89 26.25
C GLN A 116 26.63 -24.31 27.40
N PRO A 117 26.60 -25.58 27.87
CA PRO A 117 27.63 -26.15 28.71
C PRO A 117 28.67 -26.87 27.86
N GLY A 118 29.93 -26.78 28.27
CA GLY A 118 31.08 -27.47 27.67
C GLY A 118 32.36 -26.94 28.30
#